data_AF-A0A1C6CGS6-F1
#
_entry.id   AF-A0A1C6CGS6-F1
#
_cell.length_a   1.000
_cell.length_b   1.000
_cell.length_c   1.000
_cell.angle_alpha   90.00
_cell.angle_beta   90.00
_cell.angle_gamma   90.00
#
_symmetry.space_group_name_H-M   'P 1'
#
loop_
_entity.id
_entity.type
_entity.pdbx_description
1 polymer ?
#
loop_
_entity_poly.entity_id
_entity_poly.type
_entity_poly.pdbx_seq_one_letter_code
_entity_poly.pdbx_strand_id
1 'polypeptide(L)'
;MAEYIKREDAIDLFWAIDPENDGNDGCMIVLKCGNYDSNEIEAMLSALPAAEVAEVVRCKDCRYYQDAKANKKGFLICPASGMEITETDYCSYGARMDKEDENA
;
A
#
# COMPACT_ATOMS: atom_id res chain seq x y z
N MET A 1 -2.66 1.97 -12.24
CA MET A 1 -2.20 1.44 -10.94
C MET A 1 -2.41 2.54 -9.93
N ALA A 2 -2.81 2.22 -8.70
CA ALA A 2 -2.91 3.22 -7.66
C ALA A 2 -1.51 3.72 -7.29
N GLU A 3 -1.38 5.02 -7.02
CA GLU A 3 -0.16 5.62 -6.48
C GLU A 3 -0.33 5.78 -4.96
N TYR A 4 0.76 5.57 -4.24
CA TYR A 4 0.77 5.61 -2.79
C TYR A 4 1.87 6.55 -2.34
N ILE A 5 1.62 7.31 -1.28
CA ILE A 5 2.61 8.17 -0.65
C ILE A 5 2.72 7.76 0.82
N LYS A 6 3.91 7.91 1.41
CA LYS A 6 4.04 7.75 2.86
C LYS A 6 3.25 8.86 3.54
N ARG A 7 2.54 8.51 4.60
CA ARG A 7 1.69 9.47 5.30
C ARG A 7 2.54 10.56 5.94
N GLU A 8 3.68 10.20 6.51
CA GLU A 8 4.61 11.11 7.17
C GLU A 8 5.14 12.16 6.18
N ASP A 9 5.61 11.73 5.00
CA ASP A 9 6.09 12.64 3.94
C ASP A 9 4.98 13.63 3.49
N ALA A 10 3.73 13.18 3.43
CA ALA A 10 2.59 14.04 3.11
C ALA A 10 2.26 15.03 4.23
N ILE A 11 2.39 14.63 5.50
CA ILE A 11 2.15 15.51 6.66
C ILE A 11 3.25 16.57 6.75
N ASP A 12 4.52 16.19 6.60
CA ASP A 12 5.65 17.13 6.70
C ASP A 12 5.58 18.25 5.64
N LEU A 13 4.88 17.99 4.53
CA LEU A 13 4.68 18.95 3.44
C LEU A 13 3.78 20.13 3.81
N PHE A 14 2.75 19.90 4.64
CA PHE A 14 1.77 20.92 5.00
C PHE A 14 1.96 21.47 6.42
N TRP A 15 2.63 20.72 7.31
CA TRP A 15 2.85 21.06 8.71
C TRP A 15 4.31 21.39 8.98
N ALA A 16 4.73 22.58 8.55
CA ALA A 16 6.08 23.07 8.82
C ALA A 16 6.27 23.39 10.32
N ILE A 17 7.52 23.29 10.78
CA ILE A 17 7.92 23.76 12.11
C ILE A 17 7.72 25.28 12.17
N ASP A 18 7.01 25.75 13.19
CA ASP A 18 6.90 27.17 13.48
C ASP A 18 8.29 27.71 13.87
N PRO A 19 8.89 28.65 13.13
CA PRO A 19 10.24 29.14 13.42
C PRO A 19 10.36 29.81 14.79
N GLU A 20 9.26 30.29 15.36
CA GLU A 20 9.26 30.85 16.72
C GLU A 20 9.29 29.78 17.82
N ASN A 21 8.92 28.55 17.47
CA ASN A 21 8.75 27.42 18.37
C ASN A 21 9.42 26.17 17.78
N ASP A 22 10.69 26.29 17.39
CA ASP A 22 11.49 25.23 16.77
C ASP A 22 12.12 24.25 17.78
N GLY A 23 11.90 24.50 19.08
CA GLY A 23 12.41 23.69 20.19
C GLY A 23 13.90 23.89 20.50
N ASN A 24 14.58 24.84 19.84
CA ASN A 24 15.99 25.14 20.10
C ASN A 24 16.22 25.74 21.51
N ASP A 25 15.18 26.29 22.12
CA ASP A 25 15.16 26.77 23.51
C ASP A 25 14.82 25.67 24.54
N GLY A 26 14.65 24.41 24.08
CA GLY A 26 14.24 23.29 24.91
C GLY A 26 12.72 23.22 25.18
N CYS A 27 11.92 24.08 24.56
CA CYS A 27 10.46 24.02 24.62
C CYS A 27 9.88 23.05 23.59
N MET A 28 8.56 22.88 23.62
CA MET A 28 7.83 21.99 22.72
C MET A 28 7.81 22.54 21.29
N ILE A 29 8.11 21.69 20.30
CA ILE A 29 7.98 22.02 18.88
C ILE A 29 6.50 22.23 18.54
N VAL A 30 6.18 23.35 17.89
CA VAL A 30 4.84 23.62 17.36
C VAL A 30 4.85 23.46 15.84
N LEU A 31 3.91 22.67 15.32
CA LEU A 31 3.69 22.54 13.88
C LEU A 31 2.59 23.50 13.45
N LYS A 32 2.82 24.23 12.35
CA LYS A 32 1.87 25.18 11.80
C LYS A 32 1.46 24.76 10.40
N CYS A 33 0.15 24.60 10.20
CA CYS A 33 -0.40 24.37 8.88
C CYS A 33 -0.33 25.66 8.06
N GLY A 34 0.13 25.57 6.81
CA GLY A 34 0.02 26.66 5.85
C GLY A 34 -1.43 26.90 5.38
N ASN A 35 -1.65 28.02 4.71
CA ASN A 35 -2.91 28.27 3.98
C ASN A 35 -2.70 27.84 2.54
N TYR A 36 -3.31 26.74 2.13
CA TYR A 36 -3.19 26.19 0.77
C TYR A 36 -4.56 26.12 0.11
N ASP A 37 -4.63 26.47 -1.17
CA ASP A 37 -5.78 26.14 -2.01
C ASP A 37 -5.69 24.71 -2.57
N SER A 38 -6.75 24.24 -3.23
CA SER A 38 -6.79 22.88 -3.78
C SER A 38 -5.73 22.61 -4.84
N ASN A 39 -5.38 23.62 -5.66
CA ASN A 39 -4.37 23.46 -6.71
C ASN A 39 -2.97 23.35 -6.10
N GLU A 40 -2.69 24.14 -5.06
CA GLU A 40 -1.43 24.06 -4.30
C GLU A 40 -1.28 22.69 -3.64
N ILE A 41 -2.35 22.17 -3.00
CA ILE A 41 -2.36 20.83 -2.40
C ILE A 41 -2.08 19.75 -3.45
N GLU A 42 -2.75 19.79 -4.60
CA GLU A 42 -2.55 18.82 -5.68
C GLU A 42 -1.11 18.88 -6.23
N ALA A 43 -0.58 20.08 -6.46
CA ALA A 43 0.79 20.26 -6.97
C ALA A 43 1.82 19.75 -5.96
N MET A 44 1.63 20.04 -4.68
CA MET A 44 2.50 19.62 -3.59
C MET A 44 2.50 18.09 -3.46
N LEU A 45 1.33 17.44 -3.42
CA LEU A 45 1.24 15.97 -3.35
C LEU A 45 1.83 15.29 -4.58
N SER A 46 1.63 15.85 -5.77
CA SER A 46 2.15 15.31 -7.03
C SER A 46 3.68 15.41 -7.14
N ALA A 47 4.31 16.28 -6.33
CA ALA A 47 5.76 16.40 -6.28
C ALA A 47 6.43 15.37 -5.36
N LEU A 48 5.66 14.70 -4.48
CA LEU A 48 6.19 13.63 -3.64
C LEU A 48 6.49 12.38 -4.48
N PRO A 49 7.58 11.66 -4.20
CA PRO A 49 7.85 10.41 -4.87
C PRO A 49 6.75 9.39 -4.50
N ALA A 50 6.20 8.72 -5.51
CA ALA A 50 5.34 7.58 -5.29
C ALA A 50 6.13 6.48 -4.56
N ALA A 51 5.53 5.93 -3.50
CA ALA A 51 6.06 4.80 -2.78
C ALA A 51 6.07 3.56 -3.68
N GLU A 52 7.20 2.85 -3.70
CA GLU A 52 7.31 1.56 -4.38
C GLU A 52 6.55 0.50 -3.58
N VAL A 53 5.31 0.23 -3.98
CA VAL A 53 4.46 -0.77 -3.35
C VAL A 53 3.85 -1.70 -4.39
N ALA A 54 3.76 -2.98 -4.03
CA ALA A 54 3.05 -3.98 -4.81
C ALA A 54 1.71 -4.27 -4.14
N GLU A 55 0.62 -4.23 -4.91
CA GLU A 55 -0.64 -4.77 -4.43
C GLU A 55 -0.50 -6.29 -4.24
N VAL A 56 -0.91 -6.77 -3.07
CA VAL A 56 -0.98 -8.21 -2.78
C VAL A 56 -2.42 -8.60 -2.48
N VAL A 57 -2.82 -9.75 -3.00
CA VAL A 57 -4.10 -10.38 -2.67
C VAL A 57 -3.85 -11.56 -1.73
N ARG A 58 -4.88 -11.97 -0.98
CA ARG A 58 -4.81 -13.26 -0.28
C ARG A 58 -4.91 -14.38 -1.29
N CYS A 59 -4.26 -15.51 -1.02
CA CYS A 59 -4.29 -16.66 -1.93
C CYS A 59 -5.73 -17.10 -2.20
N LYS A 60 -6.62 -17.15 -1.21
CA LYS A 60 -8.04 -17.50 -1.45
C LYS A 60 -8.77 -16.60 -2.46
N ASP A 61 -8.31 -15.35 -2.62
CA ASP A 61 -8.90 -14.35 -3.51
C ASP A 61 -8.13 -14.23 -4.85
N CYS A 62 -7.11 -15.08 -5.03
CA CYS A 62 -6.28 -15.13 -6.24
C CYS A 62 -6.87 -16.14 -7.24
N ARG A 63 -6.93 -15.79 -8.52
CA ARG A 63 -7.44 -16.67 -9.59
C ARG A 63 -6.75 -18.03 -9.64
N TYR A 64 -5.46 -18.09 -9.28
CA TYR A 64 -4.66 -19.32 -9.33
C TYR A 64 -5.00 -20.30 -8.20
N TYR A 65 -5.71 -19.85 -7.15
CA TYR A 65 -6.04 -20.69 -6.00
C TYR A 65 -7.04 -21.78 -6.35
N GLN A 66 -7.95 -21.52 -7.28
CA GLN A 66 -8.97 -22.48 -7.69
C GLN A 66 -8.36 -23.76 -8.29
N ASP A 67 -7.20 -23.62 -8.94
CA ASP A 67 -6.46 -24.73 -9.53
C ASP A 67 -5.43 -25.36 -8.58
N ALA A 68 -5.33 -24.90 -7.33
CA ALA A 68 -4.38 -25.42 -6.36
C ALA A 68 -4.74 -26.86 -5.97
N LYS A 69 -3.72 -27.73 -5.90
CA LYS A 69 -3.89 -29.15 -5.58
C LYS A 69 -3.09 -29.55 -4.36
N ALA A 70 -3.67 -30.40 -3.54
CA ALA A 70 -2.99 -30.97 -2.38
C ALA A 70 -1.85 -31.91 -2.83
N ASN A 71 -0.67 -31.75 -2.24
CA ASN A 71 0.43 -32.69 -2.39
C ASN A 71 0.20 -33.95 -1.53
N LYS A 72 1.12 -34.93 -1.59
CA LYS A 72 1.03 -36.18 -0.80
C LYS A 72 0.98 -35.97 0.72
N LYS A 73 1.35 -34.79 1.21
CA LYS A 73 1.33 -34.41 2.64
C LYS A 73 0.07 -33.61 3.02
N GLY A 74 -0.81 -33.32 2.06
CA GLY A 74 -2.06 -32.59 2.29
C GLY A 74 -1.96 -31.07 2.15
N PHE A 75 -0.82 -30.51 1.74
CA PHE A 75 -0.66 -29.06 1.54
C PHE A 75 -1.06 -28.65 0.13
N LEU A 76 -1.84 -27.57 0.00
CA LEU A 76 -2.18 -26.98 -1.31
C LEU A 76 -0.94 -26.38 -1.96
N ILE A 77 -0.71 -26.71 -3.23
CA ILE A 77 0.38 -26.16 -4.04
C ILE A 77 -0.18 -25.13 -5.01
N CYS A 78 0.35 -23.91 -4.93
CA CYS A 78 0.04 -22.85 -5.88
C CYS A 78 0.53 -23.22 -7.28
N PRO A 79 -0.32 -23.17 -8.32
CA PRO A 79 0.11 -23.48 -9.69
C PRO A 79 1.00 -22.39 -10.30
N ALA A 80 0.90 -21.14 -9.83
CA ALA A 80 1.72 -20.03 -10.34
C ALA A 80 3.14 -20.01 -9.74
N SER A 81 3.26 -20.25 -8.43
CA SER A 81 4.55 -20.18 -7.72
C SER A 81 5.18 -21.54 -7.43
N GLY A 82 4.41 -22.63 -7.48
CA GLY A 82 4.84 -23.96 -7.05
C GLY A 82 5.03 -24.12 -5.53
N MET A 83 4.69 -23.10 -4.75
CA MET A 83 4.87 -23.10 -3.29
C MET A 83 3.64 -23.68 -2.58
N GLU A 84 3.87 -24.24 -1.38
CA GLU A 84 2.79 -24.53 -0.44
C GLU A 84 2.10 -23.23 -0.03
N ILE A 85 0.77 -23.21 -0.06
CA ILE A 85 -0.04 -22.04 0.25
C ILE A 85 -1.21 -22.37 1.19
N THR A 86 -1.65 -21.36 1.92
CA THR A 86 -2.89 -21.33 2.70
C THR A 86 -3.79 -20.20 2.22
N GLU A 87 -5.08 -20.27 2.56
CA GLU A 87 -6.04 -19.21 2.24
C GLU A 87 -5.62 -17.82 2.75
N THR A 88 -4.88 -17.79 3.87
CA THR A 88 -4.43 -16.56 4.51
C THR A 88 -3.10 -16.03 3.96
N ASP A 89 -2.41 -16.76 3.08
CA ASP A 89 -1.11 -16.28 2.59
C ASP A 89 -1.29 -15.09 1.64
N TYR A 90 -0.39 -14.11 1.73
CA TYR A 90 -0.32 -13.04 0.74
C TYR A 90 0.38 -13.54 -0.51
N CYS A 91 -0.21 -13.31 -1.68
CA CYS A 91 0.29 -13.78 -2.96
C CYS A 91 0.93 -12.62 -3.74
N SER A 92 2.25 -12.67 -3.92
CA SER A 92 2.99 -11.71 -4.76
C SER A 92 2.73 -11.88 -6.26
N TYR A 93 2.28 -13.07 -6.67
CA TYR A 93 1.84 -13.36 -8.03
C TYR A 93 0.34 -13.12 -8.21
N GLY A 94 -0.33 -12.68 -7.15
CA GLY A 94 -1.76 -12.79 -7.06
C GLY A 94 -2.46 -11.87 -8.05
N ALA A 95 -3.19 -12.47 -8.99
CA ALA A 95 -4.08 -11.77 -9.89
C ALA A 95 -5.49 -11.86 -9.31
N ARG A 96 -6.13 -10.70 -9.10
CA ARG A 96 -7.55 -10.64 -8.72
C ARG A 96 -8.35 -11.37 -9.82
N MET A 97 -9.37 -12.11 -9.41
CA MET A 97 -10.34 -12.63 -10.38
C MET A 97 -11.06 -11.44 -10.99
N ASP A 98 -11.13 -11.38 -12.32
CA ASP A 98 -11.95 -10.36 -12.97
C ASP A 98 -13.43 -10.69 -12.71
N LYS A 99 -14.30 -9.68 -12.65
CA LYS A 99 -15.75 -9.89 -12.41
C LYS A 99 -16.42 -10.80 -13.47
N GLU A 100 -15.78 -10.99 -14.61
CA GLU A 100 -16.24 -11.87 -15.68
C GLU A 100 -15.94 -13.35 -15.38
N ASP A 101 -14.97 -13.65 -14.50
CA ASP A 101 -14.61 -15.01 -14.07
C ASP A 101 -15.51 -15.54 -12.93
N GLU A 102 -16.38 -14.70 -12.35
CA GLU A 102 -17.31 -15.10 -11.28
C GLU A 102 -18.47 -16.00 -11.77
N ASN A 103 -18.62 -16.20 -13.08
CA ASN A 103 -19.73 -16.94 -13.69
C ASN A 103 -19.32 -18.14 -14.56
N ALA A 104 -18.07 -18.62 -14.47
CA ALA A 104 -17.57 -19.77 -15.23
C ALA A 104 -17.65 -21.09 -14.44
#